data_AF-K0K8B1-F1
#
_entry.id   AF-K0K8B1-F1
#
_cell.length_a   1.000
_cell.length_b   1.000
_cell.length_c   1.000
_cell.angle_alpha   90.00
_cell.angle_beta   90.00
_cell.angle_gamma   90.00
#
_symmetry.space_group_name_H-M   'P 1'
#
loop_
_entity.id
_entity.type
_entity.pdbx_description
1 polymer ?
#
loop_
_entity_poly.entity_id
_entity_poly.type
_entity_poly.pdbx_seq_one_letter_code
_entity_poly.pdbx_strand_id
1 'polypeptide(L)'
;MAEVSIGNELKDGFKETNNWINNNIHFLTDVEQFYRQRSQIEREYATNLNKLTSEFLKKKANKTTSISVGDEPKITPGSLESASLVTWTELLSQTEIIAKNHHNFGNELTIKVADQIISLQKYLSILQEKISNFHNNSLLKRKDEIFENVNRAKKIYDEKCVIMESTRSKIEKSSSSNDKNQRKINEKTVDMNNAKNDYLLKINIANRIKDKFYYQDLPEILDIYQDLNEFKTKQLNKLLNLASNLEINNNNKDNKNLEHCISIIEENKSHLDIQMFIKHNQTNWSDPPDFYYIPSSIWHDDEHFITSNQELSYLKTILLKANQINDKYEPGLESGRETLNSLQTTRINLKQLSDTKEFEFRKASDSLNSYLLTLSNFILDENIKVSSQVEIETIENNANDKDLSLDGLVIQKKKTNFFGKLRGSKPKETIVSTNDNNNDSQSIRSSKSTKSNHHSSSPFHIPSLRRNRSRNQSSASNTSNSIPSAIAQFPYQADGEDEVSVAANESLVIIEMDDGSGWTKIQNSIGDSGLVPTSYIQINEIPQTSGSGSSGGGKKKGPEVVPKRGAKKISYVQALYDYQSQGDDELTISSGQKIEVLEKDDGSGWTLGEVDGQSGLFPTSYVQEL
;
A
#
# COMPACT_ATOMS: atom_id res chain seq x y z
N MET A 1 5.70 49.20 -32.48
CA MET A 1 4.30 49.32 -32.93
C MET A 1 3.84 50.72 -32.57
N ALA A 2 3.14 51.41 -33.45
CA ALA A 2 2.53 52.69 -33.08
C ALA A 2 1.59 52.45 -31.89
N GLU A 3 1.65 53.32 -30.86
CA GLU A 3 0.70 53.30 -29.76
C GLU A 3 -0.69 53.61 -30.31
N VAL A 4 -1.57 52.63 -30.28
CA VAL A 4 -2.97 52.78 -30.70
C VAL A 4 -3.72 53.48 -29.56
N SER A 5 -4.53 54.49 -29.88
CA SER A 5 -5.36 55.21 -28.92
C SER A 5 -6.81 55.21 -29.42
N ILE A 6 -7.72 54.69 -28.60
CA ILE A 6 -9.16 54.72 -28.91
C ILE A 6 -9.63 56.18 -29.05
N GLY A 7 -9.11 57.10 -28.22
CA GLY A 7 -9.47 58.50 -28.28
C GLY A 7 -9.11 59.19 -29.60
N ASN A 8 -7.98 58.83 -30.19
CA ASN A 8 -7.54 59.37 -31.48
C ASN A 8 -8.27 58.74 -32.67
N GLU A 9 -8.53 57.43 -32.60
CA GLU A 9 -9.09 56.65 -33.72
C GLU A 9 -10.64 56.71 -33.77
N LEU A 10 -11.32 56.81 -32.62
CA LEU A 10 -12.79 56.76 -32.51
C LEU A 10 -13.39 58.07 -31.96
N LYS A 11 -13.34 59.15 -32.75
CA LYS A 11 -13.73 60.53 -32.35
C LYS A 11 -15.14 60.75 -31.79
N ASP A 12 -16.07 59.80 -31.93
CA ASP A 12 -17.42 59.84 -31.30
C ASP A 12 -17.84 58.46 -30.77
N GLY A 13 -16.86 57.59 -30.47
CA GLY A 13 -17.10 56.17 -30.18
C GLY A 13 -17.46 55.84 -28.74
N PHE A 14 -18.04 56.77 -27.97
CA PHE A 14 -18.30 56.57 -26.54
C PHE A 14 -19.22 55.38 -26.29
N LYS A 15 -20.33 55.28 -27.03
CA LYS A 15 -21.35 54.25 -26.82
C LYS A 15 -20.79 52.87 -27.16
N GLU A 16 -20.12 52.76 -28.29
CA GLU A 16 -19.47 51.54 -28.77
C GLU A 16 -18.39 51.08 -27.79
N THR A 17 -17.54 52.01 -27.34
CA THR A 17 -16.47 51.71 -26.38
C THR A 17 -17.03 51.30 -25.02
N ASN A 18 -18.00 52.03 -24.47
CA ASN A 18 -18.63 51.67 -23.19
C ASN A 18 -19.29 50.28 -23.25
N ASN A 19 -19.99 49.95 -24.34
CA ASN A 19 -20.58 48.64 -24.52
C ASN A 19 -19.51 47.53 -24.63
N TRP A 20 -18.43 47.80 -25.36
CA TRP A 20 -17.30 46.87 -25.46
C TRP A 20 -16.62 46.62 -24.11
N ILE A 21 -16.40 47.67 -23.32
CA ILE A 21 -15.88 47.56 -21.95
C ILE A 21 -16.82 46.75 -21.06
N ASN A 22 -18.12 47.04 -21.08
CA ASN A 22 -19.11 46.32 -20.31
C ASN A 22 -19.06 44.80 -20.61
N ASN A 23 -19.00 44.43 -21.88
CA ASN A 23 -18.90 43.03 -22.30
C ASN A 23 -17.60 42.39 -21.82
N ASN A 24 -16.47 43.11 -21.86
CA ASN A 24 -15.19 42.63 -21.36
C ASN A 24 -15.17 42.42 -19.84
N ILE A 25 -15.87 43.26 -19.09
CA ILE A 25 -16.01 43.11 -17.63
C ILE A 25 -16.95 41.93 -17.32
N HIS A 26 -18.04 41.79 -18.07
CA HIS A 26 -18.97 40.66 -17.90
C HIS A 26 -18.31 39.31 -18.20
N PHE A 27 -17.42 39.24 -19.19
CA PHE A 27 -16.65 38.03 -19.50
C PHE A 27 -15.87 37.47 -18.29
N LEU A 28 -15.48 38.30 -17.32
CA LEU A 28 -14.84 37.82 -16.09
C LEU A 28 -15.74 36.88 -15.28
N THR A 29 -17.07 37.00 -15.39
CA THR A 29 -18.03 36.04 -14.79
C THR A 29 -17.80 34.65 -15.36
N ASP A 30 -17.64 34.52 -16.67
CA ASP A 30 -17.50 33.21 -17.32
C ASP A 30 -16.20 32.53 -16.88
N VAL A 31 -15.12 33.30 -16.78
CA VAL A 31 -13.81 32.79 -16.30
C VAL A 31 -13.89 32.39 -14.83
N GLU A 32 -14.59 33.18 -14.00
CA GLU A 32 -14.79 32.87 -12.59
C GLU A 32 -15.60 31.58 -12.40
N GLN A 33 -16.69 31.43 -13.15
CA GLN A 33 -17.56 30.25 -13.10
C GLN A 33 -16.81 29.00 -13.52
N PHE A 34 -15.96 29.09 -14.55
CA PHE A 34 -15.07 28.00 -14.95
C PHE A 34 -14.22 27.52 -13.78
N TYR A 35 -13.55 28.42 -13.05
CA TYR A 35 -12.70 28.01 -11.92
C TYR A 35 -13.51 27.50 -10.72
N ARG A 36 -14.74 27.97 -10.49
CA ARG A 36 -15.63 27.38 -9.48
C ARG A 36 -16.04 25.96 -9.84
N GLN A 37 -16.44 25.72 -11.09
CA GLN A 37 -16.80 24.37 -11.56
C GLN A 37 -15.58 23.44 -11.53
N ARG A 38 -14.41 23.93 -11.97
CA ARG A 38 -13.16 23.18 -11.89
C ARG A 38 -12.82 22.81 -10.45
N SER A 39 -12.91 23.76 -9.51
CA SER A 39 -12.71 23.51 -8.08
C SER A 39 -13.65 22.44 -7.52
N GLN A 40 -14.93 22.47 -7.93
CA GLN A 40 -15.90 21.45 -7.52
C GLN A 40 -15.49 20.05 -8.01
N ILE A 41 -15.08 19.92 -9.27
CA ILE A 41 -14.63 18.64 -9.85
C ILE A 41 -13.42 18.09 -9.09
N GLU A 42 -12.45 18.93 -8.75
CA GLU A 42 -11.27 18.52 -7.96
C GLU A 42 -11.66 18.01 -6.56
N ARG A 43 -12.63 18.67 -5.91
CA ARG A 43 -13.12 18.26 -4.59
C ARG A 43 -13.93 16.96 -4.66
N GLU A 44 -14.69 16.74 -5.73
CA GLU A 44 -15.41 15.49 -5.98
C GLU A 44 -14.44 14.34 -6.23
N TYR A 45 -13.41 14.55 -7.05
CA TYR A 45 -12.32 13.59 -7.28
C TYR A 45 -11.66 13.18 -5.97
N ALA A 46 -11.24 14.16 -5.15
CA ALA A 46 -10.67 13.93 -3.84
C ALA A 46 -11.59 13.13 -2.91
N THR A 47 -12.89 13.46 -2.89
CA THR A 47 -13.87 12.76 -2.05
C THR A 47 -14.02 11.30 -2.47
N ASN A 48 -14.06 11.04 -3.78
CA ASN A 48 -14.16 9.69 -4.32
C ASN A 48 -12.91 8.85 -4.04
N LEU A 49 -11.71 9.44 -4.17
CA LEU A 49 -10.47 8.76 -3.78
C LEU A 49 -10.43 8.43 -2.28
N ASN A 50 -10.80 9.37 -1.41
CA ASN A 50 -10.85 9.12 0.04
C ASN A 50 -11.84 8.01 0.40
N LYS A 51 -12.99 7.96 -0.28
CA LYS A 51 -13.96 6.88 -0.10
C LYS A 51 -13.38 5.53 -0.52
N LEU A 52 -12.67 5.49 -1.65
CA LEU A 52 -12.00 4.31 -2.16
C LEU A 52 -10.97 3.79 -1.16
N THR A 53 -10.03 4.63 -0.72
CA THR A 53 -8.98 4.22 0.23
C THR A 53 -9.56 3.75 1.56
N SER A 54 -10.55 4.48 2.10
CA SER A 54 -11.25 4.10 3.33
C SER A 54 -11.92 2.72 3.25
N GLU A 55 -12.50 2.38 2.11
CA GLU A 55 -13.12 1.07 1.89
C GLU A 55 -12.09 -0.07 1.93
N PHE A 56 -10.96 0.12 1.24
CA PHE A 56 -9.92 -0.90 1.17
C PHE A 56 -9.11 -1.03 2.47
N LEU A 57 -8.92 0.06 3.22
CA LEU A 57 -8.35 0.00 4.57
C LEU A 57 -9.22 -0.84 5.52
N LYS A 58 -10.55 -0.67 5.47
CA LYS A 58 -11.49 -1.50 6.25
C LYS A 58 -11.45 -2.98 5.85
N LYS A 59 -11.43 -3.26 4.55
CA LYS A 59 -11.32 -4.64 4.02
C LYS A 59 -10.01 -5.31 4.45
N LYS A 60 -8.91 -4.55 4.45
CA LYS A 60 -7.59 -5.00 4.89
C LYS A 60 -7.60 -5.35 6.38
N ALA A 61 -8.12 -4.47 7.24
CA ALA A 61 -8.17 -4.68 8.69
C ALA A 61 -8.83 -6.01 9.09
N ASN A 62 -9.84 -6.46 8.35
CA ASN A 62 -10.53 -7.73 8.59
C ASN A 62 -9.73 -8.98 8.21
N LYS A 63 -8.63 -8.85 7.48
CA LYS A 63 -7.84 -9.95 6.93
C LYS A 63 -6.36 -9.90 7.31
N THR A 64 -5.94 -8.90 8.08
CA THR A 64 -4.53 -8.64 8.41
C THR A 64 -3.83 -9.88 8.99
N THR A 65 -4.43 -10.54 9.97
CA THR A 65 -3.84 -11.72 10.63
C THR A 65 -3.73 -12.91 9.68
N SER A 66 -4.85 -13.30 9.06
CA SER A 66 -4.92 -14.41 8.10
C SER A 66 -3.91 -14.29 6.97
N ILE A 67 -3.77 -13.09 6.39
CA ILE A 67 -2.79 -12.84 5.31
C ILE A 67 -1.35 -12.81 5.84
N SER A 68 -1.11 -12.31 7.06
CA SER A 68 0.25 -12.16 7.58
C SER A 68 0.85 -13.47 8.09
N VAL A 69 0.06 -14.29 8.77
CA VAL A 69 0.56 -15.46 9.51
C VAL A 69 -0.32 -16.70 9.39
N GLY A 70 -1.41 -16.66 8.62
CA GLY A 70 -2.39 -17.74 8.50
C GLY A 70 -3.54 -17.65 9.51
N ASP A 71 -4.50 -18.57 9.40
CA ASP A 71 -5.74 -18.55 10.18
C ASP A 71 -5.54 -19.03 11.64
N GLU A 72 -4.56 -19.92 11.87
CA GLU A 72 -4.26 -20.50 13.19
C GLU A 72 -2.76 -20.38 13.54
N PRO A 73 -2.23 -19.15 13.70
CA PRO A 73 -0.83 -18.96 14.04
C PRO A 73 -0.52 -19.55 15.42
N LYS A 74 0.69 -20.09 15.59
CA LYS A 74 1.12 -20.67 16.87
C LYS A 74 1.60 -19.61 17.86
N ILE A 75 2.09 -18.49 17.33
CA ILE A 75 2.42 -17.29 18.09
C ILE A 75 1.56 -16.18 17.52
N THR A 76 0.78 -15.50 18.36
CA THR A 76 -0.02 -14.36 17.93
C THR A 76 0.92 -13.26 17.45
N PRO A 77 0.89 -12.86 16.17
CA PRO A 77 1.55 -11.62 15.77
C PRO A 77 0.83 -10.51 16.53
N GLY A 78 1.53 -9.61 17.19
CA GLY A 78 0.89 -8.44 17.80
C GLY A 78 0.28 -7.53 16.73
N SER A 79 0.59 -6.24 16.76
CA SER A 79 0.22 -5.32 15.67
C SER A 79 1.07 -5.48 14.40
N LEU A 80 1.77 -6.59 14.24
CA LEU A 80 2.72 -6.83 13.15
C LEU A 80 2.01 -7.31 11.88
N GLU A 81 2.37 -6.72 10.75
CA GLU A 81 1.82 -7.03 9.43
C GLU A 81 2.90 -7.62 8.51
N SER A 82 2.50 -8.40 7.51
CA SER A 82 3.42 -8.85 6.47
C SER A 82 3.93 -7.69 5.61
N ALA A 83 5.11 -7.84 5.00
CA ALA A 83 5.72 -6.80 4.18
C ALA A 83 4.82 -6.39 3.01
N SER A 84 4.11 -7.36 2.40
CA SER A 84 3.11 -7.06 1.37
C SER A 84 1.93 -6.23 1.88
N LEU A 85 1.44 -6.48 3.10
CA LEU A 85 0.37 -5.70 3.69
C LEU A 85 0.82 -4.29 4.10
N VAL A 86 2.04 -4.15 4.62
CA VAL A 86 2.64 -2.84 4.92
C VAL A 86 2.74 -2.03 3.63
N THR A 87 3.30 -2.62 2.57
CA THR A 87 3.40 -2.00 1.23
C THR A 87 2.03 -1.56 0.72
N TRP A 88 1.03 -2.45 0.79
CA TRP A 88 -0.33 -2.12 0.35
C TRP A 88 -0.96 -0.98 1.18
N THR A 89 -0.72 -0.96 2.49
CA THR A 89 -1.21 0.08 3.39
C THR A 89 -0.64 1.43 3.03
N GLU A 90 0.65 1.46 2.73
CA GLU A 90 1.33 2.68 2.37
C GLU A 90 0.85 3.21 1.00
N LEU A 91 0.62 2.33 0.02
CA LEU A 91 -0.04 2.72 -1.24
C LEU A 91 -1.41 3.37 -1.01
N LEU A 92 -2.22 2.82 -0.10
CA LEU A 92 -3.52 3.38 0.26
C LEU A 92 -3.36 4.74 0.98
N SER A 93 -2.38 4.86 1.88
CA SER A 93 -2.09 6.10 2.60
C SER A 93 -1.62 7.22 1.67
N GLN A 94 -0.69 6.93 0.75
CA GLN A 94 -0.23 7.88 -0.25
C GLN A 94 -1.36 8.31 -1.19
N THR A 95 -2.27 7.40 -1.54
CA THR A 95 -3.47 7.74 -2.33
C THR A 95 -4.42 8.68 -1.55
N GLU A 96 -4.55 8.51 -0.24
CA GLU A 96 -5.30 9.42 0.63
C GLU A 96 -4.64 10.80 0.72
N ILE A 97 -3.31 10.86 0.74
CA ILE A 97 -2.57 12.13 0.68
C ILE A 97 -2.79 12.83 -0.67
N ILE A 98 -2.78 12.10 -1.79
CA ILE A 98 -3.12 12.64 -3.12
C ILE A 98 -4.54 13.22 -3.11
N ALA A 99 -5.51 12.47 -2.57
CA ALA A 99 -6.88 12.99 -2.41
C ALA A 99 -6.92 14.29 -1.60
N LYS A 100 -6.17 14.39 -0.50
CA LYS A 100 -6.04 15.62 0.30
C LYS A 100 -5.38 16.76 -0.48
N ASN A 101 -4.37 16.48 -1.29
CA ASN A 101 -3.72 17.46 -2.17
C ASN A 101 -4.75 18.07 -3.14
N HIS A 102 -5.52 17.23 -3.84
CA HIS A 102 -6.58 17.67 -4.76
C HIS A 102 -7.70 18.46 -4.07
N HIS A 103 -8.10 18.05 -2.85
CA HIS A 103 -9.07 18.82 -2.08
C HIS A 103 -8.56 20.23 -1.77
N ASN A 104 -7.30 20.35 -1.34
CA ASN A 104 -6.68 21.63 -1.04
C ASN A 104 -6.50 22.47 -2.32
N PHE A 105 -6.07 21.86 -3.43
CA PHE A 105 -5.95 22.52 -4.72
C PHE A 105 -7.30 23.10 -5.18
N GLY A 106 -8.39 22.32 -5.07
CA GLY A 106 -9.74 22.81 -5.31
C GLY A 106 -10.07 24.05 -4.46
N ASN A 107 -9.73 24.05 -3.16
CA ASN A 107 -9.95 25.22 -2.30
C ASN A 107 -9.10 26.43 -2.72
N GLU A 108 -7.84 26.21 -3.12
CA GLU A 108 -6.96 27.27 -3.61
C GLU A 108 -7.47 27.89 -4.92
N LEU A 109 -7.99 27.10 -5.85
CA LEU A 109 -8.63 27.62 -7.07
C LEU A 109 -9.81 28.54 -6.76
N THR A 110 -10.58 28.23 -5.72
CA THR A 110 -11.70 29.10 -5.31
C THR A 110 -11.19 30.40 -4.70
N ILE A 111 -10.37 30.30 -3.64
CA ILE A 111 -9.99 31.45 -2.81
C ILE A 111 -8.99 32.37 -3.53
N LYS A 112 -7.99 31.78 -4.19
CA LYS A 112 -6.88 32.53 -4.78
C LYS A 112 -7.12 32.95 -6.21
N VAL A 113 -8.08 32.32 -6.91
CA VAL A 113 -8.38 32.61 -8.33
C VAL A 113 -9.80 33.12 -8.48
N ALA A 114 -10.82 32.28 -8.29
CA ALA A 114 -12.22 32.65 -8.57
C ALA A 114 -12.67 33.89 -7.77
N ASP A 115 -12.41 33.92 -6.46
CA ASP A 115 -12.79 35.04 -5.59
C ASP A 115 -12.04 36.34 -5.93
N GLN A 116 -10.81 36.23 -6.47
CA GLN A 116 -10.05 37.38 -6.94
C GLN A 116 -10.57 37.91 -8.29
N ILE A 117 -11.01 37.02 -9.19
CA ILE A 117 -11.60 37.40 -10.48
C ILE A 117 -12.92 38.15 -10.25
N ILE A 118 -13.81 37.65 -9.39
CA ILE A 118 -15.08 38.34 -9.09
C ILE A 118 -14.83 39.69 -8.39
N SER A 119 -13.80 39.78 -7.54
CA SER A 119 -13.41 41.04 -6.90
C SER A 119 -12.89 42.06 -7.92
N LEU A 120 -12.07 41.63 -8.87
CA LEU A 120 -11.61 42.44 -10.00
C LEU A 120 -12.80 42.94 -10.84
N GLN A 121 -13.75 42.05 -11.16
CA GLN A 121 -14.95 42.44 -11.89
C GLN A 121 -15.71 43.55 -11.19
N LYS A 122 -16.05 43.37 -9.90
CA LYS A 122 -16.78 44.36 -9.11
C LYS A 122 -16.07 45.71 -9.10
N TYR A 123 -14.76 45.70 -8.93
CA TYR A 123 -13.94 46.92 -8.96
C TYR A 123 -14.02 47.64 -10.31
N LEU A 124 -13.87 46.90 -11.42
CA LEU A 124 -13.94 47.44 -12.77
C LEU A 124 -15.32 47.99 -13.11
N SER A 125 -16.40 47.30 -12.71
CA SER A 125 -17.78 47.77 -12.90
C SER A 125 -18.02 49.12 -12.22
N ILE A 126 -17.52 49.31 -10.99
CA ILE A 126 -17.62 50.59 -10.28
C ILE A 126 -16.88 51.70 -11.03
N LEU A 127 -15.69 51.42 -11.56
CA LEU A 127 -14.94 52.41 -12.34
C LEU A 127 -15.63 52.75 -13.66
N GLN A 128 -16.12 51.75 -14.39
CA GLN A 128 -16.88 51.96 -15.62
C GLN A 128 -18.13 52.82 -15.35
N GLU A 129 -18.88 52.53 -14.28
CA GLU A 129 -20.06 53.31 -13.91
C GLU A 129 -19.70 54.77 -13.60
N LYS A 130 -18.59 55.02 -12.89
CA LYS A 130 -18.10 56.38 -12.64
C LYS A 130 -17.77 57.13 -13.92
N ILE A 131 -17.07 56.49 -14.86
CA ILE A 131 -16.72 57.09 -16.16
C ILE A 131 -17.98 57.39 -16.95
N SER A 132 -18.92 56.43 -17.01
CA SER A 132 -20.19 56.58 -17.71
C SER A 132 -21.05 57.70 -17.13
N ASN A 133 -21.16 57.78 -15.81
CA ASN A 133 -21.89 58.84 -15.12
C ASN A 133 -21.26 60.21 -15.35
N PHE A 134 -19.93 60.32 -15.35
CA PHE A 134 -19.24 61.56 -15.65
C PHE A 134 -19.52 62.03 -17.09
N HIS A 135 -19.40 61.14 -18.08
CA HIS A 135 -19.69 61.46 -19.47
C HIS A 135 -21.15 61.90 -19.66
N ASN A 136 -22.11 61.09 -19.24
CA ASN A 136 -23.53 61.32 -19.51
C ASN A 136 -24.09 62.50 -18.71
N ASN A 137 -23.82 62.57 -17.41
CA ASN A 137 -24.49 63.52 -16.52
C ASN A 137 -23.75 64.86 -16.41
N SER A 138 -22.46 64.92 -16.78
CA SER A 138 -21.66 66.15 -16.69
C SER A 138 -21.31 66.68 -18.07
N LEU A 139 -20.53 65.94 -18.87
CA LEU A 139 -19.98 66.48 -20.12
C LEU A 139 -21.03 66.60 -21.22
N LEU A 140 -21.80 65.54 -21.48
CA LEU A 140 -22.82 65.54 -22.53
C LEU A 140 -23.91 66.56 -22.20
N LYS A 141 -24.43 66.55 -20.96
CA LYS A 141 -25.41 67.51 -20.47
C LYS A 141 -24.93 68.97 -20.61
N ARG A 142 -23.67 69.26 -20.29
CA ARG A 142 -23.10 70.61 -20.41
C ARG A 142 -23.00 71.06 -21.87
N LYS A 143 -22.58 70.16 -22.76
CA LYS A 143 -22.54 70.43 -24.22
C LYS A 143 -23.93 70.75 -24.75
N ASP A 144 -24.92 69.91 -24.42
CA ASP A 144 -26.30 70.05 -24.91
C ASP A 144 -26.97 71.33 -24.36
N GLU A 145 -26.73 71.68 -23.10
CA GLU A 145 -27.18 72.95 -22.52
C GLU A 145 -26.66 74.16 -23.31
N ILE A 146 -25.37 74.14 -23.69
CA ILE A 146 -24.73 75.22 -24.45
C ILE A 146 -25.28 75.29 -25.88
N PHE A 147 -25.55 74.16 -26.51
CA PHE A 147 -26.16 74.12 -27.84
C PHE A 147 -27.60 74.66 -27.81
N GLU A 148 -28.37 74.31 -26.78
CA GLU A 148 -29.70 74.87 -26.56
C GLU A 148 -29.69 76.38 -26.29
N ASN A 149 -28.66 76.89 -25.62
CA ASN A 149 -28.49 78.34 -25.43
C ASN A 149 -28.34 79.08 -26.77
N VAL A 150 -27.71 78.47 -27.78
CA VAL A 150 -27.62 79.03 -29.14
C VAL A 150 -29.00 79.10 -29.78
N ASN A 151 -29.78 78.02 -29.70
CA ASN A 151 -31.15 77.97 -30.23
C ASN A 151 -32.05 79.03 -29.58
N ARG A 152 -31.96 79.19 -28.26
CA ARG A 152 -32.72 80.23 -27.53
C ARG A 152 -32.29 81.65 -27.92
N ALA A 153 -30.98 81.92 -28.01
CA ALA A 153 -30.48 83.22 -28.43
C ALA A 153 -30.89 83.55 -29.87
N LYS A 154 -30.89 82.57 -30.77
CA LYS A 154 -31.40 82.71 -32.14
C LYS A 154 -32.87 83.11 -32.17
N LYS A 155 -33.71 82.41 -31.41
CA LYS A 155 -35.15 82.71 -31.32
C LYS A 155 -35.39 84.14 -30.84
N ILE A 156 -34.69 84.57 -29.79
CA ILE A 156 -34.78 85.94 -29.26
C ILE A 156 -34.34 86.96 -30.33
N TYR A 157 -33.25 86.71 -31.05
CA TYR A 157 -32.78 87.59 -32.12
C TYR A 157 -33.82 87.70 -33.26
N ASP A 158 -34.37 86.56 -33.71
CA ASP A 158 -35.38 86.52 -34.77
C ASP A 158 -36.65 87.30 -34.32
N GLU A 159 -37.10 87.12 -33.08
CA GLU A 159 -38.20 87.89 -32.48
C GLU A 159 -37.92 89.41 -32.48
N LYS A 160 -36.72 89.83 -32.07
CA LYS A 160 -36.33 91.25 -32.08
C LYS A 160 -36.25 91.83 -33.49
N CYS A 161 -35.85 91.03 -34.49
CA CYS A 161 -35.88 91.45 -35.90
C CYS A 161 -37.31 91.73 -36.37
N VAL A 162 -38.24 90.83 -36.09
CA VAL A 162 -39.68 91.00 -36.43
C VAL A 162 -40.26 92.25 -35.75
N ILE A 163 -39.94 92.47 -34.48
CA ILE A 163 -40.40 93.66 -33.74
C ILE A 163 -39.83 94.95 -34.34
N MET A 164 -38.54 94.96 -34.68
CA MET A 164 -37.89 96.12 -35.30
C MET A 164 -38.53 96.45 -36.66
N GLU A 165 -38.67 95.44 -37.53
CA GLU A 165 -39.20 95.62 -38.89
C GLU A 165 -40.68 96.01 -38.89
N SER A 166 -41.50 95.41 -38.03
CA SER A 166 -42.91 95.80 -37.87
C SER A 166 -43.05 97.22 -37.33
N THR A 167 -42.14 97.67 -36.47
CA THR A 167 -42.12 99.05 -35.95
C THR A 167 -41.69 100.03 -37.05
N ARG A 168 -40.66 99.69 -37.83
CA ARG A 168 -40.20 100.45 -39.01
C ARG A 168 -41.35 100.63 -40.02
N SER A 169 -41.99 99.53 -40.40
CA SER A 169 -43.13 99.51 -41.34
C SER A 169 -44.33 100.34 -40.86
N LYS A 170 -44.62 100.36 -39.55
CA LYS A 170 -45.72 101.18 -38.98
C LYS A 170 -45.42 102.68 -39.04
N ILE A 171 -44.17 103.06 -38.79
CA ILE A 171 -43.74 104.46 -38.78
C ILE A 171 -43.59 105.00 -40.20
N GLU A 172 -43.12 104.18 -41.15
CA GLU A 172 -43.01 104.53 -42.57
C GLU A 172 -44.39 104.83 -43.22
N LYS A 173 -45.45 104.17 -42.74
CA LYS A 173 -46.84 104.44 -43.16
C LYS A 173 -47.46 105.70 -42.53
N SER A 174 -46.83 106.29 -41.52
CA SER A 174 -47.33 107.52 -40.87
C SER A 174 -46.62 108.75 -41.43
N SER A 175 -47.33 109.62 -42.14
CA SER A 175 -46.78 110.76 -42.90
C SER A 175 -46.25 111.93 -42.06
N SER A 176 -45.98 111.75 -40.76
CA SER A 176 -45.33 112.77 -39.91
C SER A 176 -44.04 112.23 -39.29
N SER A 177 -42.91 112.71 -39.81
CA SER A 177 -41.59 112.44 -39.24
C SER A 177 -41.38 113.35 -38.02
N ASN A 178 -41.59 112.81 -36.82
CA ASN A 178 -41.33 113.48 -35.54
C ASN A 178 -40.10 112.84 -34.86
N ASP A 179 -39.28 113.62 -34.16
CA ASP A 179 -38.09 113.14 -33.40
C ASP A 179 -38.37 111.94 -32.49
N LYS A 180 -39.60 111.85 -31.95
CA LYS A 180 -40.05 110.73 -31.12
C LYS A 180 -40.11 109.40 -31.89
N ASN A 181 -40.49 109.43 -33.16
CA ASN A 181 -40.54 108.25 -34.02
C ASN A 181 -39.12 107.76 -34.35
N GLN A 182 -38.19 108.69 -34.60
CA GLN A 182 -36.79 108.37 -34.85
C GLN A 182 -36.11 107.74 -33.63
N ARG A 183 -36.35 108.28 -32.42
CA ARG A 183 -35.83 107.70 -31.16
C ARG A 183 -36.35 106.28 -30.92
N LYS A 184 -37.62 106.01 -31.23
CA LYS A 184 -38.24 104.69 -31.04
C LYS A 184 -37.71 103.64 -32.01
N ILE A 185 -37.46 104.00 -33.28
CA ILE A 185 -36.80 103.10 -34.23
C ILE A 185 -35.38 102.81 -33.75
N ASN A 186 -34.62 103.85 -33.38
CA ASN A 186 -33.25 103.69 -32.89
C ASN A 186 -33.18 102.77 -31.66
N GLU A 187 -34.08 102.92 -30.69
CA GLU A 187 -34.18 102.03 -29.53
C GLU A 187 -34.37 100.57 -29.95
N LYS A 188 -35.29 100.28 -30.88
CA LYS A 188 -35.56 98.91 -31.35
C LYS A 188 -34.43 98.35 -32.21
N THR A 189 -33.72 99.20 -32.96
CA THR A 189 -32.49 98.84 -33.67
C THR A 189 -31.38 98.45 -32.70
N VAL A 190 -31.19 99.21 -31.61
CA VAL A 190 -30.23 98.87 -30.55
C VAL A 190 -30.59 97.55 -29.86
N ASP A 191 -31.86 97.35 -29.50
CA ASP A 191 -32.35 96.09 -28.90
C ASP A 191 -32.05 94.88 -29.81
N MET A 192 -32.34 95.01 -31.11
CA MET A 192 -32.07 93.98 -32.12
C MET A 192 -30.56 93.72 -32.26
N ASN A 193 -29.74 94.77 -32.33
CA ASN A 193 -28.29 94.64 -32.44
C ASN A 193 -27.68 93.98 -31.19
N ASN A 194 -28.19 94.29 -29.99
CA ASN A 194 -27.77 93.62 -28.76
C ASN A 194 -28.14 92.13 -28.77
N ALA A 195 -29.34 91.78 -29.22
CA ALA A 195 -29.75 90.38 -29.39
C ALA A 195 -28.89 89.64 -30.45
N LYS A 196 -28.52 90.33 -31.54
CA LYS A 196 -27.58 89.81 -32.55
C LYS A 196 -26.22 89.53 -31.94
N ASN A 197 -25.68 90.48 -31.16
CA ASN A 197 -24.38 90.35 -30.51
C ASN A 197 -24.36 89.19 -29.50
N ASP A 198 -25.42 89.02 -28.69
CA ASP A 198 -25.55 87.87 -27.79
C ASP A 198 -25.62 86.55 -28.56
N TYR A 199 -26.42 86.47 -29.63
CA TYR A 199 -26.47 85.29 -30.48
C TYR A 199 -25.11 84.91 -31.07
N LEU A 200 -24.36 85.88 -31.62
CA LEU A 200 -23.00 85.66 -32.13
C LEU A 200 -22.04 85.20 -31.03
N LEU A 201 -22.15 85.74 -29.82
CA LEU A 201 -21.36 85.29 -28.67
C LEU A 201 -21.69 83.84 -28.30
N LYS A 202 -22.97 83.46 -28.26
CA LYS A 202 -23.37 82.07 -27.99
C LYS A 202 -22.86 81.10 -29.05
N ILE A 203 -22.90 81.47 -30.34
CA ILE A 203 -22.31 80.67 -31.43
C ILE A 203 -20.82 80.43 -31.19
N ASN A 204 -20.06 81.50 -30.90
CA ASN A 204 -18.62 81.39 -30.70
C ASN A 204 -18.27 80.50 -29.50
N ILE A 205 -19.02 80.63 -28.39
CA ILE A 205 -18.88 79.75 -27.22
C ILE A 205 -19.20 78.30 -27.58
N ALA A 206 -20.33 78.05 -28.26
CA ALA A 206 -20.74 76.70 -28.64
C ALA A 206 -19.74 76.02 -29.58
N ASN A 207 -19.20 76.75 -30.56
CA ASN A 207 -18.18 76.21 -31.46
C ASN A 207 -16.90 75.83 -30.71
N ARG A 208 -16.42 76.68 -29.79
CA ARG A 208 -15.24 76.37 -28.98
C ARG A 208 -15.46 75.18 -28.04
N ILE A 209 -16.64 75.08 -27.45
CA ILE A 209 -17.00 73.93 -26.59
C ILE A 209 -17.16 72.66 -27.41
N LYS A 210 -17.76 72.72 -28.60
CA LYS A 210 -17.84 71.59 -29.54
C LYS A 210 -16.44 71.09 -29.88
N ASP A 211 -15.53 71.98 -30.26
CA ASP A 211 -14.17 71.59 -30.61
C ASP A 211 -13.43 70.97 -29.41
N LYS A 212 -13.52 71.61 -28.22
CA LYS A 212 -12.94 71.05 -27.00
C LYS A 212 -13.53 69.67 -26.66
N PHE A 213 -14.84 69.49 -26.81
CA PHE A 213 -15.50 68.22 -26.52
C PHE A 213 -14.98 67.10 -27.42
N TYR A 214 -14.96 67.30 -28.75
CA TYR A 214 -14.62 66.24 -29.70
C TYR A 214 -13.11 66.04 -29.92
N TYR A 215 -12.29 67.05 -29.66
CA TYR A 215 -10.84 66.98 -29.89
C TYR A 215 -9.99 66.92 -28.62
N GLN A 216 -10.60 67.01 -27.44
CA GLN A 216 -9.89 66.92 -26.16
C GLN A 216 -10.65 66.05 -25.15
N ASP A 217 -11.85 66.45 -24.74
CA ASP A 217 -12.52 65.81 -23.60
C ASP A 217 -12.96 64.36 -23.88
N LEU A 218 -13.57 64.10 -25.04
CA LEU A 218 -14.04 62.77 -25.40
C LEU A 218 -12.89 61.80 -25.70
N PRO A 219 -11.85 62.17 -26.48
CA PRO A 219 -10.65 61.35 -26.63
C PRO A 219 -10.04 60.89 -25.29
N GLU A 220 -9.90 61.80 -24.32
CA GLU A 220 -9.33 61.48 -23.01
C GLU A 220 -10.17 60.42 -22.26
N ILE A 221 -11.50 60.49 -22.33
CA ILE A 221 -12.39 59.51 -21.70
C ILE A 221 -12.27 58.14 -22.38
N LEU A 222 -12.15 58.12 -23.69
CA LEU A 222 -11.98 56.90 -24.46
C LEU A 222 -10.65 56.22 -24.15
N ASP A 223 -9.58 57.01 -23.99
CA ASP A 223 -8.27 56.49 -23.56
C ASP A 223 -8.32 55.96 -22.11
N ILE A 224 -9.08 56.59 -21.21
CA ILE A 224 -9.32 56.02 -19.86
C ILE A 224 -10.05 54.65 -19.95
N TYR A 225 -10.99 54.48 -20.88
CA TYR A 225 -11.59 53.17 -21.13
C TYR A 225 -10.59 52.16 -21.69
N GLN A 226 -9.68 52.59 -22.57
CA GLN A 226 -8.58 51.76 -23.04
C GLN A 226 -7.71 51.28 -21.85
N ASP A 227 -7.29 52.20 -20.99
CA ASP A 227 -6.51 51.91 -19.79
C ASP A 227 -7.23 50.92 -18.86
N LEU A 228 -8.54 51.09 -18.68
CA LEU A 228 -9.36 50.19 -17.87
C LEU A 228 -9.33 48.76 -18.42
N ASN A 229 -9.46 48.58 -19.74
CA ASN A 229 -9.41 47.27 -20.37
C ASN A 229 -8.00 46.65 -20.36
N GLU A 230 -6.96 47.46 -20.56
CA GLU A 230 -5.58 47.00 -20.45
C GLU A 230 -5.25 46.56 -19.03
N PHE A 231 -5.68 47.33 -18.02
CA PHE A 231 -5.53 46.97 -16.61
C PHE A 231 -6.26 45.65 -16.30
N LYS A 232 -7.52 45.51 -16.72
CA LYS A 232 -8.28 44.24 -16.63
C LYS A 232 -7.48 43.08 -17.22
N THR A 233 -6.95 43.24 -18.43
CA THR A 233 -6.23 42.18 -19.15
C THR A 233 -4.94 41.79 -18.41
N LYS A 234 -4.16 42.78 -17.95
CA LYS A 234 -2.94 42.56 -17.16
C LYS A 234 -3.24 41.82 -15.86
N GLN A 235 -4.30 42.17 -15.15
CA GLN A 235 -4.68 41.54 -13.90
C GLN A 235 -5.24 40.13 -14.10
N LEU A 236 -6.07 39.92 -15.13
CA LEU A 236 -6.56 38.60 -15.49
C LEU A 236 -5.41 37.65 -15.84
N ASN A 237 -4.44 38.09 -16.64
CA ASN A 237 -3.26 37.27 -16.99
C ASN A 237 -2.47 36.84 -15.75
N LYS A 238 -2.35 37.69 -14.72
CA LYS A 238 -1.71 37.31 -13.46
C LYS A 238 -2.49 36.20 -12.74
N LEU A 239 -3.81 36.29 -12.70
CA LEU A 239 -4.68 35.29 -12.07
C LEU A 239 -4.68 33.96 -12.82
N LEU A 240 -4.66 33.99 -14.16
CA LEU A 240 -4.53 32.80 -14.99
C LEU A 240 -3.18 32.11 -14.79
N ASN A 241 -2.09 32.89 -14.78
CA ASN A 241 -0.76 32.35 -14.46
C ASN A 241 -0.70 31.78 -13.05
N LEU A 242 -1.34 32.42 -12.07
CA LEU A 242 -1.42 31.89 -10.70
C LEU A 242 -2.12 30.53 -10.69
N ALA A 243 -3.25 30.39 -11.39
CA ALA A 243 -3.98 29.13 -11.49
C ALA A 243 -3.12 27.99 -12.07
N SER A 244 -2.39 28.27 -13.16
CA SER A 244 -1.47 27.28 -13.75
C SER A 244 -0.33 26.88 -12.80
N ASN A 245 0.22 27.85 -12.05
CA ASN A 245 1.26 27.55 -11.05
C ASN A 245 0.73 26.72 -9.87
N LEU A 246 -0.51 26.96 -9.43
CA LEU A 246 -1.15 26.14 -8.40
C LEU A 246 -1.28 24.67 -8.85
N GLU A 247 -1.66 24.46 -10.12
CA GLU A 247 -1.77 23.12 -10.71
C GLU A 247 -0.41 22.42 -10.84
N ILE A 248 0.61 23.13 -11.33
CA ILE A 248 1.99 22.62 -11.37
C ILE A 248 2.46 22.20 -9.97
N ASN A 249 2.19 23.03 -8.97
CA ASN A 249 2.57 22.73 -7.59
C ASN A 249 1.82 21.52 -7.02
N ASN A 250 0.55 21.33 -7.38
CA ASN A 250 -0.20 20.13 -7.00
C ASN A 250 0.39 18.88 -7.64
N ASN A 251 0.58 18.89 -8.96
CA ASN A 251 1.14 17.76 -9.70
C ASN A 251 2.53 17.38 -9.21
N ASN A 252 3.35 18.36 -8.82
CA ASN A 252 4.67 18.10 -8.24
C ASN A 252 4.59 17.43 -6.86
N LYS A 253 3.53 17.67 -6.06
CA LYS A 253 3.31 16.92 -4.81
C LYS A 253 2.92 15.49 -5.14
N ASP A 254 1.96 15.30 -6.04
CA ASP A 254 1.48 13.96 -6.40
C ASP A 254 2.58 13.11 -7.04
N ASN A 255 3.47 13.70 -7.85
CA ASN A 255 4.66 13.02 -8.36
C ASN A 255 5.56 12.50 -7.22
N LYS A 256 5.79 13.30 -6.17
CA LYS A 256 6.58 12.86 -5.00
C LYS A 256 5.88 11.74 -4.23
N ASN A 257 4.55 11.81 -4.09
CA ASN A 257 3.77 10.73 -3.48
C ASN A 257 3.92 9.41 -4.28
N LEU A 258 3.89 9.49 -5.61
CA LEU A 258 4.07 8.32 -6.48
C LEU A 258 5.51 7.78 -6.48
N GLU A 259 6.52 8.65 -6.47
CA GLU A 259 7.92 8.26 -6.30
C GLU A 259 8.14 7.52 -4.98
N HIS A 260 7.49 7.97 -3.91
CA HIS A 260 7.52 7.27 -2.62
C HIS A 260 6.87 5.89 -2.70
N CYS A 261 5.70 5.77 -3.35
CA CYS A 261 5.08 4.46 -3.60
C CYS A 261 6.03 3.50 -4.32
N ILE A 262 6.76 3.97 -5.33
CA ILE A 262 7.72 3.16 -6.08
C ILE A 262 8.84 2.68 -5.15
N SER A 263 9.42 3.57 -4.35
CA SER A 263 10.47 3.24 -3.37
C SER A 263 10.03 2.12 -2.42
N ILE A 264 8.79 2.19 -1.93
CA ILE A 264 8.27 1.21 -0.96
C ILE A 264 7.94 -0.13 -1.62
N ILE A 265 7.49 -0.12 -2.87
CA ILE A 265 7.35 -1.36 -3.66
C ILE A 265 8.71 -2.03 -3.85
N GLU A 266 9.78 -1.27 -4.09
CA GLU A 266 11.13 -1.81 -4.24
C GLU A 266 11.67 -2.43 -2.95
N GLU A 267 11.27 -1.92 -1.78
CA GLU A 267 11.62 -2.48 -0.47
C GLU A 267 10.88 -3.80 -0.16
N ASN A 268 9.74 -4.07 -0.81
CA ASN A 268 8.98 -5.30 -0.60
C ASN A 268 9.66 -6.53 -1.23
N LYS A 269 10.41 -7.28 -0.41
CA LYS A 269 11.10 -8.51 -0.86
C LYS A 269 10.27 -9.76 -0.59
N SER A 270 10.20 -10.65 -1.58
CA SER A 270 9.38 -11.89 -1.57
C SER A 270 9.65 -12.86 -0.41
N HIS A 271 10.83 -12.81 0.21
CA HIS A 271 11.18 -13.69 1.33
C HIS A 271 10.70 -13.18 2.69
N LEU A 272 10.35 -11.90 2.83
CA LEU A 272 9.98 -11.28 4.11
C LEU A 272 8.65 -11.84 4.63
N ASP A 273 7.63 -11.94 3.78
CA ASP A 273 6.34 -12.54 4.14
C ASP A 273 6.51 -14.01 4.58
N ILE A 274 7.39 -14.75 3.90
CA ILE A 274 7.69 -16.15 4.23
C ILE A 274 8.38 -16.24 5.60
N GLN A 275 9.34 -15.35 5.88
CA GLN A 275 10.02 -15.30 7.18
C GLN A 275 9.03 -14.97 8.30
N MET A 276 8.13 -14.01 8.07
CA MET A 276 7.08 -13.65 9.01
C MET A 276 6.17 -14.85 9.31
N PHE A 277 5.71 -15.55 8.27
CA PHE A 277 4.87 -16.74 8.41
C PHE A 277 5.59 -17.86 9.19
N ILE A 278 6.84 -18.19 8.85
CA ILE A 278 7.63 -19.22 9.53
C ILE A 278 7.80 -18.88 11.00
N LYS A 279 8.19 -17.64 11.32
CA LYS A 279 8.45 -17.21 12.70
C LYS A 279 7.23 -17.42 13.62
N HIS A 280 6.01 -17.23 13.11
CA HIS A 280 4.77 -17.34 13.89
C HIS A 280 4.14 -18.73 13.87
N ASN A 281 4.66 -19.65 13.05
CA ASN A 281 4.15 -21.02 12.91
C ASN A 281 5.17 -22.11 13.25
N GLN A 282 6.42 -21.74 13.54
CA GLN A 282 7.46 -22.69 13.90
C GLN A 282 7.12 -23.37 15.23
N THR A 283 7.12 -24.70 15.23
CA THR A 283 6.92 -25.54 16.41
C THR A 283 8.08 -26.52 16.59
N ASN A 284 8.23 -27.01 17.81
CA ASN A 284 9.12 -28.13 18.08
C ASN A 284 8.54 -29.39 17.41
N TRP A 285 9.17 -29.84 16.35
CA TRP A 285 8.79 -31.05 15.63
C TRP A 285 9.70 -32.20 16.05
N SER A 286 9.09 -33.35 16.32
CA SER A 286 9.79 -34.62 16.57
C SER A 286 9.35 -35.65 15.54
N ASP A 287 10.29 -36.47 15.08
CA ASP A 287 10.00 -37.60 14.20
C ASP A 287 8.93 -38.52 14.83
N PRO A 288 7.92 -38.97 14.07
CA PRO A 288 7.04 -40.04 14.50
C PRO A 288 7.87 -41.29 14.85
N PRO A 289 7.51 -42.03 15.91
CA PRO A 289 8.25 -43.23 16.28
C PRO A 289 8.13 -44.29 15.18
N ASP A 290 9.20 -45.05 14.99
CA ASP A 290 9.20 -46.20 14.08
C ASP A 290 8.15 -47.25 14.49
N PHE A 291 7.64 -47.96 13.49
CA PHE A 291 6.77 -49.11 13.73
C PHE A 291 7.61 -50.30 14.21
N TYR A 292 7.11 -51.00 15.23
CA TYR A 292 7.71 -52.22 15.76
C TYR A 292 6.74 -53.40 15.63
N TYR A 293 7.28 -54.61 15.61
CA TYR A 293 6.46 -55.82 15.64
C TYR A 293 5.66 -55.89 16.95
N ILE A 294 4.34 -56.08 16.83
CA ILE A 294 3.44 -56.24 17.98
C ILE A 294 2.98 -57.70 18.00
N PRO A 295 3.44 -58.52 18.97
CA PRO A 295 3.01 -59.91 19.08
C PRO A 295 1.48 -60.01 19.22
N SER A 296 0.92 -61.09 18.66
CA SER A 296 -0.51 -61.37 18.79
C SER A 296 -0.90 -61.58 20.25
N SER A 297 -2.05 -61.02 20.65
CA SER A 297 -2.62 -61.27 21.99
C SER A 297 -3.24 -62.66 22.14
N ILE A 298 -3.40 -63.40 21.04
CA ILE A 298 -4.09 -64.70 20.98
C ILE A 298 -3.10 -65.84 20.72
N TRP A 299 -1.99 -65.57 20.02
CA TRP A 299 -1.04 -66.57 19.55
C TRP A 299 0.39 -66.21 19.95
N HIS A 300 1.19 -67.19 20.38
CA HIS A 300 2.59 -66.98 20.69
C HIS A 300 3.40 -66.91 19.40
N ASP A 301 3.86 -65.70 19.08
CA ASP A 301 4.58 -65.39 17.85
C ASP A 301 5.70 -64.39 18.12
N ASP A 302 6.66 -64.32 17.20
CA ASP A 302 7.80 -63.41 17.28
C ASP A 302 8.03 -62.70 15.93
N GLU A 303 9.03 -61.81 15.89
CA GLU A 303 9.29 -60.96 14.72
C GLU A 303 10.05 -61.68 13.58
N HIS A 304 10.34 -62.98 13.72
CA HIS A 304 11.13 -63.71 12.74
C HIS A 304 10.30 -64.18 11.54
N PHE A 305 10.92 -64.15 10.36
CA PHE A 305 10.29 -64.64 9.14
C PHE A 305 10.12 -66.16 9.16
N ILE A 306 8.91 -66.64 8.83
CA ILE A 306 8.66 -68.06 8.58
C ILE A 306 9.12 -68.40 7.16
N THR A 307 10.14 -69.24 7.06
CA THR A 307 10.80 -69.56 5.78
C THR A 307 10.66 -71.03 5.37
N SER A 308 9.67 -71.75 5.90
CA SER A 308 9.35 -73.14 5.51
C SER A 308 9.05 -73.27 4.01
N ASN A 309 9.17 -74.47 3.43
CA ASN A 309 9.15 -74.67 1.97
C ASN A 309 7.91 -74.07 1.25
N GLN A 310 6.75 -74.08 1.89
CA GLN A 310 5.52 -73.55 1.31
C GLN A 310 5.48 -72.00 1.37
N GLU A 311 5.87 -71.43 2.49
CA GLU A 311 5.95 -69.98 2.75
C GLU A 311 7.09 -69.35 1.94
N LEU A 312 8.21 -70.06 1.77
CA LEU A 312 9.33 -69.64 0.91
C LEU A 312 8.88 -69.49 -0.54
N SER A 313 8.00 -70.36 -1.05
CA SER A 313 7.42 -70.20 -2.39
C SER A 313 6.53 -68.96 -2.50
N TYR A 314 5.85 -68.56 -1.42
CA TYR A 314 5.08 -67.33 -1.38
C TYR A 314 5.99 -66.10 -1.36
N LEU A 315 7.05 -66.11 -0.53
CA LEU A 315 8.06 -65.05 -0.50
C LEU A 315 8.77 -64.90 -1.85
N LYS A 316 9.11 -66.00 -2.54
CA LYS A 316 9.63 -65.96 -3.93
C LYS A 316 8.65 -65.32 -4.92
N THR A 317 7.34 -65.46 -4.70
CA THR A 317 6.32 -64.79 -5.53
C THR A 317 6.37 -63.28 -5.34
N ILE A 318 6.51 -62.83 -4.10
CA ILE A 318 6.63 -61.41 -3.77
C ILE A 318 7.94 -60.87 -4.35
N LEU A 319 9.06 -61.55 -4.11
CA LEU A 319 10.38 -61.19 -4.60
C LEU A 319 10.41 -61.05 -6.13
N LEU A 320 9.78 -61.97 -6.88
CA LEU A 320 9.67 -61.88 -8.33
C LEU A 320 8.88 -60.65 -8.80
N LYS A 321 7.75 -60.35 -8.14
CA LYS A 321 6.94 -59.17 -8.46
C LYS A 321 7.67 -57.88 -8.13
N ALA A 322 8.33 -57.84 -6.98
CA ALA A 322 9.08 -56.69 -6.52
C ALA A 322 10.22 -56.36 -7.49
N ASN A 323 10.98 -57.36 -7.95
CA ASN A 323 12.01 -57.19 -8.98
C ASN A 323 11.44 -56.67 -10.31
N GLN A 324 10.32 -57.23 -10.79
CA GLN A 324 9.65 -56.75 -12.00
C GLN A 324 9.17 -55.29 -11.89
N ILE A 325 8.68 -54.89 -10.72
CA ILE A 325 8.27 -53.51 -10.45
C ILE A 325 9.51 -52.60 -10.43
N ASN A 326 10.57 -52.99 -9.72
CA ASN A 326 11.80 -52.21 -9.63
C ASN A 326 12.40 -51.93 -11.02
N ASP A 327 12.55 -52.97 -11.86
CA ASP A 327 13.07 -52.84 -13.23
C ASP A 327 12.17 -51.96 -14.12
N LYS A 328 10.85 -52.03 -13.94
CA LYS A 328 9.89 -51.25 -14.73
C LYS A 328 9.97 -49.76 -14.43
N TYR A 329 10.13 -49.37 -13.17
CA TYR A 329 10.06 -47.96 -12.74
C TYR A 329 11.43 -47.26 -12.72
N GLU A 330 12.55 -48.01 -12.67
CA GLU A 330 13.91 -47.46 -12.68
C GLU A 330 14.18 -46.43 -13.81
N PRO A 331 13.92 -46.73 -15.09
CA PRO A 331 14.28 -45.80 -16.18
C PRO A 331 13.43 -44.52 -16.18
N GLY A 332 12.15 -44.64 -15.80
CA GLY A 332 11.23 -43.51 -15.73
C GLY A 332 11.60 -42.54 -14.61
N LEU A 333 12.05 -43.06 -13.46
CA LEU A 333 12.49 -42.24 -12.33
C LEU A 333 13.80 -41.52 -12.63
N GLU A 334 14.76 -42.15 -13.31
CA GLU A 334 15.99 -41.47 -13.70
C GLU A 334 15.70 -40.28 -14.63
N SER A 335 14.86 -40.48 -15.66
CA SER A 335 14.42 -39.40 -16.55
C SER A 335 13.64 -38.30 -15.83
N GLY A 336 12.77 -38.69 -14.89
CA GLY A 336 12.03 -37.74 -14.05
C GLY A 336 12.95 -36.88 -13.18
N ARG A 337 14.01 -37.46 -12.62
CA ARG A 337 15.02 -36.78 -11.80
C ARG A 337 15.80 -35.74 -12.61
N GLU A 338 16.24 -36.10 -13.81
CA GLU A 338 16.89 -35.16 -14.73
C GLU A 338 15.97 -33.98 -15.10
N THR A 339 14.71 -34.29 -15.39
CA THR A 339 13.68 -33.28 -15.71
C THR A 339 13.47 -32.33 -14.52
N LEU A 340 13.34 -32.85 -13.31
CA LEU A 340 13.19 -32.04 -12.09
C LEU A 340 14.38 -31.12 -11.85
N ASN A 341 15.61 -31.62 -12.03
CA ASN A 341 16.83 -30.81 -11.90
C ASN A 341 16.88 -29.66 -12.92
N SER A 342 16.48 -29.92 -14.17
CA SER A 342 16.41 -28.90 -15.22
C SER A 342 15.35 -27.82 -14.92
N LEU A 343 14.17 -28.24 -14.45
CA LEU A 343 13.09 -27.33 -14.08
C LEU A 343 13.45 -26.52 -12.81
N GLN A 344 14.15 -27.13 -11.85
CA GLN A 344 14.66 -26.42 -10.66
C GLN A 344 15.65 -25.32 -11.04
N THR A 345 16.59 -25.61 -11.94
CA THR A 345 17.54 -24.62 -12.44
C THR A 345 16.82 -23.46 -13.13
N THR A 346 15.84 -23.79 -13.99
CA THR A 346 14.99 -22.79 -14.64
C THR A 346 14.27 -21.90 -13.63
N ARG A 347 13.69 -22.49 -12.58
CA ARG A 347 13.00 -21.74 -11.50
C ARG A 347 13.95 -20.82 -10.72
N ILE A 348 15.19 -21.25 -10.46
CA ILE A 348 16.19 -20.41 -9.78
C ILE A 348 16.55 -19.22 -10.65
N ASN A 349 16.80 -19.44 -11.94
CA ASN A 349 17.13 -18.36 -12.88
C ASN A 349 15.99 -17.35 -13.00
N LEU A 350 14.74 -17.82 -13.14
CA LEU A 350 13.57 -16.95 -13.21
C LEU A 350 13.37 -16.11 -11.92
N LYS A 351 13.75 -16.63 -10.75
CA LYS A 351 13.74 -15.87 -9.49
C LYS A 351 14.82 -14.78 -9.42
N GLN A 352 15.89 -14.89 -10.19
CA GLN A 352 16.96 -13.88 -10.25
C GLN A 352 16.67 -12.82 -11.32
N LEU A 353 15.92 -13.18 -12.37
CA LEU A 353 15.52 -12.28 -13.46
C LEU A 353 14.41 -11.29 -13.07
N SER A 354 13.71 -11.51 -11.95
CA SER A 354 12.54 -10.72 -11.54
C SER A 354 12.82 -9.24 -11.22
N ASP A 355 14.09 -8.83 -11.17
CA ASP A 355 14.49 -7.42 -11.03
C ASP A 355 14.55 -6.67 -12.39
N THR A 356 14.21 -7.33 -13.50
CA THR A 356 14.21 -6.73 -14.85
C THR A 356 12.80 -6.48 -15.38
N LYS A 357 12.66 -5.43 -16.21
CA LYS A 357 11.40 -4.76 -16.59
C LYS A 357 10.39 -5.60 -17.39
N GLU A 358 10.71 -6.83 -17.79
CA GLU A 358 9.76 -7.74 -18.44
C GLU A 358 9.33 -8.86 -17.49
N PHE A 359 8.17 -8.67 -16.88
CA PHE A 359 7.52 -9.69 -16.08
C PHE A 359 7.08 -10.87 -16.96
N GLU A 360 7.91 -11.91 -17.10
CA GLU A 360 7.61 -13.14 -17.85
C GLU A 360 6.63 -14.06 -17.08
N PHE A 361 5.45 -13.53 -16.68
CA PHE A 361 4.43 -14.24 -15.88
C PHE A 361 4.16 -15.66 -16.38
N ARG A 362 3.90 -15.77 -17.69
CA ARG A 362 3.48 -17.02 -18.33
C ARG A 362 4.57 -18.09 -18.20
N LYS A 363 5.82 -17.72 -18.46
CA LYS A 363 6.96 -18.63 -18.37
C LYS A 363 7.22 -19.08 -16.93
N ALA A 364 7.09 -18.17 -15.96
CA ALA A 364 7.22 -18.50 -14.54
C ALA A 364 6.10 -19.45 -14.07
N SER A 365 4.86 -19.19 -14.48
CA SER A 365 3.69 -20.03 -14.17
C SER A 365 3.80 -21.42 -14.80
N ASP A 366 4.14 -21.48 -16.09
CA ASP A 366 4.31 -22.73 -16.82
C ASP A 366 5.44 -23.57 -16.20
N SER A 367 6.58 -22.95 -15.86
CA SER A 367 7.69 -23.62 -15.17
C SER A 367 7.30 -24.18 -13.80
N LEU A 368 6.50 -23.43 -13.02
CA LEU A 368 5.99 -23.89 -11.72
C LEU A 368 5.04 -25.07 -11.87
N ASN A 369 4.10 -25.01 -12.82
CA ASN A 369 3.14 -26.08 -13.10
C ASN A 369 3.83 -27.34 -13.61
N SER A 370 4.77 -27.21 -14.55
CA SER A 370 5.56 -28.34 -15.04
C SER A 370 6.35 -28.99 -13.90
N TYR A 371 7.00 -28.19 -13.05
CA TYR A 371 7.72 -28.74 -11.89
C TYR A 371 6.78 -29.49 -10.94
N LEU A 372 5.61 -28.94 -10.63
CA LEU A 372 4.62 -29.58 -9.75
C LEU A 372 4.12 -30.91 -10.33
N LEU A 373 3.77 -30.94 -11.62
CA LEU A 373 3.28 -32.15 -12.29
C LEU A 373 4.35 -33.24 -12.33
N THR A 374 5.58 -32.89 -12.72
CA THR A 374 6.70 -33.85 -12.74
C THR A 374 7.02 -34.35 -11.33
N LEU A 375 7.04 -33.47 -10.32
CA LEU A 375 7.32 -33.85 -8.95
C LEU A 375 6.24 -34.80 -8.39
N SER A 376 4.97 -34.50 -8.67
CA SER A 376 3.86 -35.34 -8.22
C SER A 376 3.97 -36.76 -8.78
N ASN A 377 4.21 -36.91 -10.08
CA ASN A 377 4.34 -38.24 -10.69
C ASN A 377 5.60 -38.95 -10.19
N PHE A 378 6.71 -38.23 -10.09
CA PHE A 378 7.97 -38.76 -9.58
C PHE A 378 7.81 -39.32 -8.15
N ILE A 379 7.18 -38.59 -7.24
CA ILE A 379 6.96 -39.04 -5.85
C ILE A 379 6.10 -40.31 -5.82
N LEU A 380 5.04 -40.38 -6.62
CA LEU A 380 4.15 -41.55 -6.66
C LEU A 380 4.88 -42.79 -7.18
N ASP A 381 5.65 -42.65 -8.26
CA ASP A 381 6.43 -43.73 -8.84
C ASP A 381 7.60 -44.15 -7.93
N GLU A 382 8.24 -43.19 -7.25
CA GLU A 382 9.33 -43.44 -6.29
C GLU A 382 8.81 -44.21 -5.07
N ASN A 383 7.63 -43.87 -4.54
CA ASN A 383 7.02 -44.62 -3.46
C ASN A 383 6.75 -46.10 -3.82
N ILE A 384 6.30 -46.37 -5.05
CA ILE A 384 6.08 -47.73 -5.54
C ILE A 384 7.41 -48.48 -5.61
N LYS A 385 8.45 -47.84 -6.14
CA LYS A 385 9.78 -48.44 -6.26
C LYS A 385 10.41 -48.70 -4.89
N VAL A 386 10.42 -47.72 -3.98
CA VAL A 386 10.94 -47.88 -2.61
C VAL A 386 10.22 -49.01 -1.90
N SER A 387 8.89 -49.12 -2.02
CA SER A 387 8.15 -50.26 -1.47
C SER A 387 8.66 -51.60 -2.01
N SER A 388 8.90 -51.72 -3.31
CA SER A 388 9.43 -52.96 -3.91
C SER A 388 10.88 -53.25 -3.50
N GLN A 389 11.71 -52.22 -3.34
CA GLN A 389 13.09 -52.38 -2.87
C GLN A 389 13.13 -52.85 -1.42
N VAL A 390 12.29 -52.28 -0.57
CA VAL A 390 12.14 -52.72 0.82
C VAL A 390 11.63 -54.17 0.88
N GLU A 391 10.68 -54.57 0.03
CA GLU A 391 10.24 -55.98 -0.06
C GLU A 391 11.40 -56.92 -0.43
N ILE A 392 12.22 -56.56 -1.42
CA ILE A 392 13.39 -57.34 -1.84
C ILE A 392 14.39 -57.46 -0.68
N GLU A 393 14.84 -56.32 -0.14
CA GLU A 393 15.85 -56.28 0.92
C GLU A 393 15.37 -57.01 2.19
N THR A 394 14.10 -56.84 2.56
CA THR A 394 13.54 -57.49 3.75
C THR A 394 13.52 -59.01 3.57
N ILE A 395 13.11 -59.52 2.41
CA ILE A 395 13.07 -60.96 2.14
C ILE A 395 14.49 -61.53 2.08
N GLU A 396 15.40 -60.87 1.36
CA GLU A 396 16.79 -61.34 1.22
C GLU A 396 17.54 -61.39 2.56
N ASN A 397 17.36 -60.37 3.40
CA ASN A 397 18.02 -60.31 4.71
C ASN A 397 17.47 -61.32 5.73
N ASN A 398 16.20 -61.74 5.58
CA ASN A 398 15.55 -62.63 6.55
C ASN A 398 15.42 -64.10 6.08
N ALA A 399 15.92 -64.44 4.88
CA ALA A 399 15.78 -65.78 4.30
C ALA A 399 16.80 -66.84 4.80
N ASN A 400 17.81 -66.47 5.60
CA ASN A 400 18.78 -67.37 6.26
C ASN A 400 19.37 -68.48 5.35
N ASP A 401 20.24 -68.10 4.39
CA ASP A 401 20.97 -68.98 3.46
C ASP A 401 20.09 -69.89 2.56
N LYS A 402 18.77 -69.65 2.48
CA LYS A 402 17.87 -70.38 1.59
C LYS A 402 18.01 -69.91 0.14
N ASP A 403 17.86 -70.84 -0.79
CA ASP A 403 17.92 -70.54 -2.23
C ASP A 403 16.74 -69.64 -2.63
N LEU A 404 17.05 -68.39 -2.99
CA LEU A 404 16.11 -67.39 -3.50
C LEU A 404 16.13 -67.26 -5.03
N SER A 405 16.77 -68.20 -5.75
CA SER A 405 16.82 -68.14 -7.21
C SER A 405 15.41 -68.03 -7.81
N LEU A 406 15.29 -67.08 -8.74
CA LEU A 406 14.08 -66.77 -9.49
C LEU A 406 14.11 -67.36 -10.91
N ASP A 407 15.18 -68.07 -11.28
CA ASP A 407 15.39 -68.59 -12.63
C ASP A 407 14.27 -69.57 -13.03
N GLY A 408 13.63 -69.30 -14.17
CA GLY A 408 12.55 -70.13 -14.71
C GLY A 408 11.19 -69.96 -14.03
N LEU A 409 11.00 -68.99 -13.13
CA LEU A 409 9.70 -68.71 -12.49
C LEU A 409 8.91 -67.65 -13.26
N VAL A 410 7.69 -67.99 -13.70
CA VAL A 410 6.77 -67.05 -14.38
C VAL A 410 5.44 -66.96 -13.65
N ILE A 411 4.92 -65.74 -13.50
CA ILE A 411 3.61 -65.48 -12.91
C ILE A 411 2.52 -65.77 -13.95
N GLN A 412 1.71 -66.82 -13.74
CA GLN A 412 0.52 -67.08 -14.55
C GLN A 412 -0.73 -66.49 -13.88
N LYS A 413 -1.46 -65.64 -14.61
CA LYS A 413 -2.77 -65.11 -14.19
C LYS A 413 -3.89 -66.06 -14.61
N LYS A 414 -4.58 -66.71 -13.66
CA LYS A 414 -5.80 -67.47 -13.98
C LYS A 414 -6.92 -66.50 -14.38
N LYS A 415 -7.59 -66.76 -15.51
CA LYS A 415 -8.77 -65.99 -15.94
C LYS A 415 -9.87 -66.12 -14.88
N THR A 416 -10.39 -65.00 -14.40
CA THR A 416 -11.56 -64.96 -13.50
C THR A 416 -12.83 -65.24 -14.29
N ASN A 417 -13.63 -66.23 -13.88
CA ASN A 417 -14.96 -66.44 -14.45
C ASN A 417 -15.87 -65.22 -14.21
N PHE A 418 -16.85 -65.01 -15.11
CA PHE A 418 -17.72 -63.82 -15.20
C PHE A 418 -18.35 -63.37 -13.85
N PHE A 419 -18.71 -64.31 -12.97
CA PHE A 419 -19.27 -64.01 -11.64
C PHE A 419 -18.25 -63.46 -10.63
N GLY A 420 -16.94 -63.71 -10.79
CA GLY A 420 -15.89 -63.18 -9.91
C GLY A 420 -15.58 -61.70 -10.13
N LYS A 421 -15.80 -61.20 -11.36
CA LYS A 421 -15.63 -59.78 -11.72
C LYS A 421 -16.68 -58.87 -11.08
N LEU A 422 -17.90 -59.38 -10.85
CA LEU A 422 -19.00 -58.63 -10.23
C LEU A 422 -18.79 -58.41 -8.71
N ARG A 423 -17.91 -59.20 -8.08
CA ARG A 423 -17.60 -59.14 -6.63
C ARG A 423 -16.26 -58.47 -6.30
N GLY A 424 -15.58 -57.87 -7.30
CA GLY A 424 -14.29 -57.21 -7.09
C GLY A 424 -13.12 -58.16 -6.80
N SER A 425 -13.23 -59.46 -7.10
CA SER A 425 -12.17 -60.43 -6.80
C SER A 425 -11.01 -60.32 -7.81
N LYS A 426 -9.79 -60.03 -7.32
CA LYS A 426 -8.57 -60.02 -8.14
C LYS A 426 -8.23 -61.45 -8.61
N PRO A 427 -7.72 -61.63 -9.85
CA PRO A 427 -7.28 -62.94 -10.34
C PRO A 427 -6.23 -63.56 -9.42
N LYS A 428 -6.40 -64.85 -9.08
CA LYS A 428 -5.36 -65.61 -8.36
C LYS A 428 -4.17 -65.82 -9.28
N GLU A 429 -3.00 -65.36 -8.83
CA GLU A 429 -1.72 -65.52 -9.51
C GLU A 429 -1.00 -66.73 -8.91
N THR A 430 -0.48 -67.60 -9.79
CA THR A 430 0.28 -68.80 -9.40
C THR A 430 1.60 -68.81 -10.14
N ILE A 431 2.69 -69.13 -9.45
CA ILE A 431 4.00 -69.32 -10.09
C ILE A 431 3.99 -70.66 -10.82
N VAL A 432 4.50 -70.67 -12.05
CA VAL A 432 4.80 -71.90 -12.79
C VAL A 432 6.28 -71.88 -13.17
N SER A 433 6.98 -73.00 -12.92
CA SER A 433 8.35 -73.22 -13.37
C SER A 433 8.31 -73.57 -14.87
N THR A 434 8.97 -72.78 -15.71
CA THR A 434 9.15 -73.08 -17.12
C THR A 434 10.43 -73.88 -17.31
N ASN A 435 10.37 -75.19 -17.07
CA ASN A 435 11.40 -76.11 -17.54
C ASN A 435 10.85 -76.90 -18.73
N ASP A 436 11.19 -76.45 -19.94
CA ASP A 436 11.33 -77.29 -21.12
C ASP A 436 12.47 -76.74 -22.02
N ASN A 437 13.35 -77.65 -22.41
CA ASN A 437 14.72 -77.50 -22.92
C ASN A 437 15.00 -76.53 -24.11
N ASN A 438 16.06 -75.72 -24.00
CA ASN A 438 17.29 -75.66 -24.86
C ASN A 438 17.91 -74.23 -25.00
N ASN A 439 19.23 -74.13 -24.74
CA ASN A 439 20.31 -73.20 -25.15
C ASN A 439 19.96 -71.89 -25.91
N ASP A 440 20.56 -70.70 -25.70
CA ASP A 440 21.95 -70.30 -25.40
C ASP A 440 22.00 -68.81 -24.93
N SER A 441 22.91 -68.47 -23.99
CA SER A 441 23.63 -67.18 -23.81
C SER A 441 22.81 -65.87 -23.53
N GLN A 442 23.14 -64.95 -22.61
CA GLN A 442 24.38 -64.56 -21.93
C GLN A 442 24.12 -64.08 -20.48
N SER A 443 25.07 -64.37 -19.62
CA SER A 443 25.18 -63.91 -18.23
C SER A 443 25.85 -62.55 -18.11
N ILE A 444 25.24 -61.58 -17.41
CA ILE A 444 25.88 -60.47 -16.68
C ILE A 444 24.87 -60.11 -15.55
N ARG A 445 25.08 -60.32 -14.24
CA ARG A 445 26.20 -59.95 -13.38
C ARG A 445 26.16 -60.76 -12.08
N SER A 446 27.35 -61.13 -11.60
CA SER A 446 27.61 -61.76 -10.31
C SER A 446 27.45 -60.79 -9.15
N SER A 447 26.79 -61.24 -8.09
CA SER A 447 26.75 -60.60 -6.78
C SER A 447 28.11 -60.73 -6.10
N LYS A 448 28.79 -59.60 -5.89
CA LYS A 448 29.87 -59.51 -4.90
C LYS A 448 29.26 -59.08 -3.58
N SER A 449 29.32 -59.98 -2.61
CA SER A 449 29.09 -59.68 -1.20
C SER A 449 30.12 -58.66 -0.71
N THR A 450 29.67 -57.48 -0.30
CA THR A 450 30.43 -56.63 0.63
C THR A 450 29.62 -56.51 1.90
N LYS A 451 30.06 -57.20 2.96
CA LYS A 451 29.66 -56.86 4.32
C LYS A 451 30.01 -55.38 4.55
N SER A 452 29.01 -54.54 4.68
CA SER A 452 29.18 -53.16 5.15
C SER A 452 28.54 -53.06 6.53
N ASN A 453 29.33 -52.53 7.48
CA ASN A 453 28.93 -52.33 8.85
C ASN A 453 27.75 -51.35 8.93
N HIS A 454 26.86 -51.60 9.90
CA HIS A 454 25.87 -50.66 10.37
C HIS A 454 26.44 -49.25 10.54
N HIS A 455 26.03 -48.33 9.67
CA HIS A 455 25.75 -46.94 10.00
C HIS A 455 24.64 -46.45 9.06
N SER A 456 23.66 -45.78 9.64
CA SER A 456 22.53 -45.13 8.99
C SER A 456 22.99 -44.13 7.92
N SER A 457 23.06 -44.56 6.67
CA SER A 457 23.07 -43.67 5.51
C SER A 457 22.51 -44.42 4.31
N SER A 458 21.19 -44.32 4.15
CA SER A 458 20.51 -44.58 2.89
C SER A 458 21.24 -43.83 1.75
N PRO A 459 21.50 -44.46 0.59
CA PRO A 459 22.08 -43.78 -0.58
C PRO A 459 21.07 -42.87 -1.30
N PHE A 460 19.86 -42.72 -0.76
CA PHE A 460 18.83 -41.83 -1.29
C PHE A 460 19.08 -40.38 -0.87
N HIS A 461 20.02 -39.74 -1.57
CA HIS A 461 20.08 -38.29 -1.63
C HIS A 461 19.75 -37.87 -3.07
N ILE A 462 18.50 -37.49 -3.33
CA ILE A 462 18.28 -36.38 -4.27
C ILE A 462 19.08 -35.22 -3.66
N PRO A 463 20.06 -34.61 -4.37
CA PRO A 463 20.78 -33.45 -3.86
C PRO A 463 19.76 -32.49 -3.26
N SER A 464 19.86 -32.32 -1.95
CA SER A 464 18.95 -31.60 -1.08
C SER A 464 18.03 -30.59 -1.80
N LEU A 465 16.73 -30.89 -1.81
CA LEU A 465 15.69 -29.84 -1.88
C LEU A 465 15.71 -28.93 -0.63
N ARG A 466 16.57 -29.21 0.37
CA ARG A 466 17.02 -28.21 1.35
C ARG A 466 18.02 -27.25 0.70
N ARG A 467 17.63 -25.98 0.64
CA ARG A 467 18.44 -24.76 0.44
C ARG A 467 19.96 -25.00 0.30
N ASN A 468 20.53 -24.46 -0.78
CA ASN A 468 21.92 -24.01 -0.84
C ASN A 468 22.28 -23.25 0.45
N ARG A 469 22.91 -23.94 1.40
CA ARG A 469 23.78 -23.30 2.38
C ARG A 469 25.13 -23.24 1.66
N SER A 470 25.49 -22.04 1.20
CA SER A 470 26.78 -21.76 0.59
C SER A 470 27.89 -22.40 1.40
N ARG A 471 28.59 -23.36 0.80
CA ARG A 471 29.79 -23.97 1.36
C ARG A 471 30.97 -23.15 0.84
N ASN A 472 31.26 -22.04 1.53
CA ASN A 472 32.51 -21.32 1.32
C ASN A 472 33.66 -22.24 1.71
N GLN A 473 34.47 -22.63 0.72
CA GLN A 473 35.81 -23.12 0.93
C GLN A 473 36.61 -22.02 1.63
N SER A 474 37.13 -22.30 2.82
CA SER A 474 38.26 -21.55 3.36
C SER A 474 39.35 -22.53 3.75
N SER A 475 40.45 -22.34 3.03
CA SER A 475 41.78 -22.86 3.25
C SER A 475 42.28 -22.58 4.67
N ALA A 476 42.98 -23.57 5.23
CA ALA A 476 43.66 -23.48 6.50
C ALA A 476 44.63 -22.28 6.58
N SER A 477 44.59 -21.55 7.69
CA SER A 477 45.80 -21.07 8.38
C SER A 477 45.51 -20.49 9.77
N ASN A 478 46.34 -20.93 10.71
CA ASN A 478 46.85 -20.27 11.92
C ASN A 478 45.93 -19.88 13.09
N THR A 479 46.29 -20.49 14.22
CA THR A 479 45.87 -20.25 15.61
C THR A 479 46.33 -18.89 16.14
N SER A 480 45.40 -18.11 16.70
CA SER A 480 45.67 -17.12 17.76
C SER A 480 44.40 -16.86 18.57
N ASN A 481 44.52 -16.87 19.90
CA ASN A 481 43.45 -16.68 20.89
C ASN A 481 42.50 -15.52 20.53
N SER A 482 41.24 -15.83 20.24
CA SER A 482 40.19 -14.84 19.95
C SER A 482 39.24 -14.69 21.14
N ILE A 483 39.05 -13.44 21.58
CA ILE A 483 38.00 -13.01 22.51
C ILE A 483 36.63 -13.21 21.83
N PRO A 484 35.57 -13.69 22.53
CA PRO A 484 34.26 -13.88 21.93
C PRO A 484 33.69 -12.56 21.40
N SER A 485 33.32 -12.55 20.13
CA SER A 485 32.83 -11.36 19.41
C SER A 485 31.41 -11.57 18.88
N ALA A 486 30.61 -10.50 18.84
CA ALA A 486 29.27 -10.48 18.27
C ALA A 486 29.12 -9.33 17.25
N ILE A 487 28.06 -9.38 16.44
CA ILE A 487 27.67 -8.30 15.53
C ILE A 487 26.22 -7.90 15.82
N ALA A 488 25.95 -6.60 15.97
CA ALA A 488 24.59 -6.08 16.10
C ALA A 488 23.80 -6.29 14.79
N GLN A 489 22.70 -7.03 14.83
CA GLN A 489 21.83 -7.26 13.67
C GLN A 489 20.87 -6.09 13.42
N PHE A 490 20.56 -5.34 14.48
CA PHE A 490 19.65 -4.21 14.46
C PHE A 490 20.24 -3.07 15.28
N PRO A 491 19.91 -1.79 14.98
CA PRO A 491 20.28 -0.71 15.86
C PRO A 491 19.49 -0.81 17.17
N TYR A 492 20.14 -0.57 18.29
CA TYR A 492 19.54 -0.54 19.62
C TYR A 492 19.86 0.78 20.29
N GLN A 493 18.85 1.40 20.90
CA GLN A 493 19.01 2.62 21.68
C GLN A 493 18.74 2.26 23.14
N ALA A 494 19.71 2.53 24.01
CA ALA A 494 19.61 2.28 25.44
C ALA A 494 18.48 3.09 26.07
N ASP A 495 17.64 2.44 26.88
CA ASP A 495 16.52 3.05 27.60
C ASP A 495 16.73 3.04 29.13
N GLY A 496 17.79 2.37 29.61
CA GLY A 496 18.20 2.29 31.01
C GLY A 496 19.68 2.61 31.25
N GLU A 497 20.05 2.89 32.50
CA GLU A 497 21.44 3.26 32.87
C GLU A 497 22.45 2.11 32.73
N ASP A 498 21.98 0.86 32.73
CA ASP A 498 22.83 -0.35 32.59
C ASP A 498 22.95 -0.83 31.13
N GLU A 499 22.36 -0.10 30.17
CA GLU A 499 22.27 -0.48 28.76
C GLU A 499 23.20 0.36 27.88
N VAL A 500 23.55 -0.16 26.69
CA VAL A 500 24.41 0.55 25.72
C VAL A 500 23.78 0.57 24.33
N SER A 501 23.83 1.73 23.67
CA SER A 501 23.33 1.88 22.30
C SER A 501 24.32 1.29 21.29
N VAL A 502 23.81 0.59 20.28
CA VAL A 502 24.61 0.00 19.19
C VAL A 502 23.99 0.28 17.83
N ALA A 503 24.83 0.48 16.81
CA ALA A 503 24.37 0.63 15.43
C ALA A 503 24.24 -0.73 14.73
N ALA A 504 23.39 -0.82 13.70
CA ALA A 504 23.28 -2.03 12.89
C ALA A 504 24.63 -2.36 12.21
N ASN A 505 24.99 -3.64 12.22
CA ASN A 505 26.26 -4.21 11.76
C ASN A 505 27.51 -3.74 12.53
N GLU A 506 27.34 -3.13 13.70
CA GLU A 506 28.46 -2.80 14.58
C GLU A 506 29.10 -4.06 15.17
N SER A 507 30.43 -4.11 15.22
CA SER A 507 31.20 -5.21 15.82
C SER A 507 31.36 -4.98 17.32
N LEU A 508 30.96 -5.96 18.11
CA LEU A 508 30.88 -5.90 19.57
C LEU A 508 31.77 -6.98 20.20
N VAL A 509 32.34 -6.66 21.35
CA VAL A 509 33.09 -7.62 22.17
C VAL A 509 32.18 -8.13 23.29
N ILE A 510 32.05 -9.45 23.44
CA ILE A 510 31.24 -10.03 24.51
C ILE A 510 32.05 -10.05 25.80
N ILE A 511 31.53 -9.39 26.84
CA ILE A 511 32.11 -9.38 28.18
C ILE A 511 31.49 -10.52 29.01
N GLU A 512 30.17 -10.61 29.03
CA GLU A 512 29.42 -11.67 29.73
C GLU A 512 28.31 -12.20 28.82
N MET A 513 28.23 -13.52 28.69
CA MET A 513 27.17 -14.19 27.94
C MET A 513 25.86 -14.21 28.73
N ASP A 514 24.76 -14.30 28.00
CA ASP A 514 23.42 -14.45 28.56
C ASP A 514 23.33 -15.66 29.49
N ASP A 515 22.95 -15.41 30.75
CA ASP A 515 22.74 -16.40 31.79
C ASP A 515 21.32 -17.01 31.77
N GLY A 516 20.53 -16.69 30.73
CA GLY A 516 19.13 -17.06 30.56
C GLY A 516 18.15 -15.92 30.85
N SER A 517 18.65 -14.72 31.15
CA SER A 517 17.86 -13.50 31.36
C SER A 517 17.44 -12.81 30.06
N GLY A 518 18.03 -13.17 28.91
CA GLY A 518 17.75 -12.56 27.60
C GLY A 518 18.61 -11.34 27.28
N TRP A 519 19.61 -11.05 28.11
CA TRP A 519 20.50 -9.90 28.00
C TRP A 519 21.97 -10.33 27.94
N THR A 520 22.75 -9.73 27.05
CA THR A 520 24.19 -9.99 26.92
C THR A 520 24.95 -8.71 27.19
N LYS A 521 26.02 -8.78 28.00
CA LYS A 521 26.87 -7.63 28.29
C LYS A 521 27.97 -7.51 27.24
N ILE A 522 28.03 -6.37 26.57
CA ILE A 522 28.93 -6.13 25.45
C ILE A 522 29.74 -4.85 25.64
N GLN A 523 30.82 -4.73 24.88
CA GLN A 523 31.54 -3.47 24.64
C GLN A 523 31.37 -3.06 23.17
N ASN A 524 30.91 -1.83 22.93
CA ASN A 524 30.73 -1.28 21.58
C ASN A 524 32.07 -0.83 20.97
N SER A 525 32.04 -0.38 19.70
CA SER A 525 33.26 0.04 18.98
C SER A 525 33.90 1.33 19.53
N ILE A 526 33.15 2.09 20.33
CA ILE A 526 33.56 3.36 20.94
C ILE A 526 34.19 3.13 22.34
N GLY A 527 34.02 1.94 22.91
CA GLY A 527 34.60 1.51 24.18
C GLY A 527 33.63 1.50 25.36
N ASP A 528 32.37 1.89 25.16
CA ASP A 528 31.33 1.86 26.19
C ASP A 528 30.80 0.44 26.38
N SER A 529 30.53 0.07 27.64
CA SER A 529 30.04 -1.26 28.01
C SER A 529 28.67 -1.20 28.68
N GLY A 530 27.77 -2.09 28.28
CA GLY A 530 26.42 -2.19 28.86
C GLY A 530 25.68 -3.41 28.34
N LEU A 531 24.44 -3.58 28.78
CA LEU A 531 23.56 -4.65 28.36
C LEU A 531 22.88 -4.30 27.02
N VAL A 532 22.80 -5.30 26.16
CA VAL A 532 21.94 -5.28 24.96
C VAL A 532 21.12 -6.56 24.92
N PRO A 533 19.91 -6.55 24.34
CA PRO A 533 19.13 -7.76 24.20
C PRO A 533 19.90 -8.81 23.39
N THR A 534 19.98 -10.05 23.89
CA THR A 534 20.69 -11.15 23.21
C THR A 534 20.14 -11.40 21.80
N SER A 535 18.86 -11.10 21.57
CA SER A 535 18.20 -11.21 20.26
C SER A 535 18.62 -10.16 19.22
N TYR A 536 19.29 -9.07 19.64
CA TYR A 536 19.74 -7.99 18.76
C TYR A 536 21.17 -8.21 18.25
N ILE A 537 21.87 -9.21 18.78
CA ILE A 537 23.26 -9.51 18.45
C ILE A 537 23.40 -10.95 17.94
N GLN A 538 24.32 -11.16 17.00
CA GLN A 538 24.70 -12.48 16.54
C GLN A 538 26.06 -12.85 17.11
N ILE A 539 26.10 -13.84 18.01
CA ILE A 539 27.31 -14.37 18.63
C ILE A 539 28.02 -15.33 17.67
N ASN A 540 29.32 -15.15 17.48
CA ASN A 540 30.14 -16.04 16.65
C ASN A 540 30.83 -17.08 17.57
N GLU A 541 30.32 -18.31 17.68
CA GLU A 541 30.87 -19.37 18.55
C GLU A 541 31.96 -20.26 17.89
N ILE A 542 32.87 -20.79 18.73
CA ILE A 542 33.92 -21.78 18.45
C ILE A 542 33.40 -23.19 18.82
N PRO A 543 33.69 -24.29 18.07
CA PRO A 543 33.20 -25.63 18.38
C PRO A 543 34.21 -26.47 19.19
N GLN A 544 33.75 -27.31 20.14
CA GLN A 544 34.27 -28.65 20.59
C GLN A 544 33.50 -29.11 21.86
N THR A 545 33.29 -30.37 22.26
CA THR A 545 33.28 -31.74 21.70
C THR A 545 32.65 -32.62 22.80
N SER A 546 31.89 -33.65 22.41
CA SER A 546 31.20 -34.58 23.33
C SER A 546 32.13 -35.66 23.91
N GLY A 547 31.94 -36.03 25.18
CA GLY A 547 32.54 -37.24 25.80
C GLY A 547 31.54 -37.93 26.73
N SER A 548 31.17 -39.16 26.39
CA SER A 548 30.16 -40.02 27.07
C SER A 548 30.78 -40.91 28.16
N GLY A 549 30.03 -41.16 29.24
CA GLY A 549 30.30 -42.16 30.28
C GLY A 549 28.98 -42.74 30.82
N SER A 550 28.84 -44.06 30.72
CA SER A 550 27.64 -44.90 30.87
C SER A 550 27.29 -45.29 32.32
N SER A 551 25.98 -45.37 32.67
CA SER A 551 25.35 -46.51 33.39
C SER A 551 23.84 -46.33 33.75
N GLY A 552 22.99 -47.29 33.33
CA GLY A 552 21.89 -47.88 34.14
C GLY A 552 20.49 -47.22 34.16
N GLY A 553 19.45 -47.94 33.66
CA GLY A 553 18.08 -47.43 33.47
C GLY A 553 17.13 -47.38 34.70
N GLY A 554 15.96 -46.76 34.51
CA GLY A 554 14.80 -46.82 35.42
C GLY A 554 14.14 -45.47 35.78
N LYS A 555 12.81 -45.39 35.74
CA LYS A 555 11.94 -44.19 35.88
C LYS A 555 12.15 -43.32 37.15
N LYS A 556 11.84 -42.02 37.00
CA LYS A 556 11.36 -40.97 37.95
C LYS A 556 12.38 -39.99 38.58
N LYS A 557 12.08 -38.69 38.35
CA LYS A 557 12.10 -37.49 39.23
C LYS A 557 13.14 -37.33 40.37
N GLY A 558 13.72 -36.12 40.39
CA GLY A 558 14.14 -35.35 41.58
C GLY A 558 15.61 -34.89 41.52
N PRO A 559 16.04 -33.76 42.14
CA PRO A 559 15.35 -32.99 43.17
C PRO A 559 15.14 -31.50 42.86
N GLU A 560 14.16 -30.91 43.53
CA GLU A 560 14.16 -29.49 43.86
C GLU A 560 14.91 -29.30 45.20
N VAL A 561 15.39 -28.07 45.42
CA VAL A 561 15.58 -27.36 46.71
C VAL A 561 16.74 -27.79 47.64
N VAL A 562 17.25 -26.99 48.59
CA VAL A 562 16.70 -25.88 49.45
C VAL A 562 17.91 -25.24 50.21
N PRO A 563 17.80 -24.24 51.13
CA PRO A 563 16.62 -23.50 51.61
C PRO A 563 16.79 -21.96 51.79
N LYS A 564 15.68 -21.21 51.79
CA LYS A 564 15.14 -20.62 53.04
C LYS A 564 13.69 -20.10 52.90
N ARG A 565 12.82 -20.77 53.65
CA ARG A 565 11.62 -20.30 54.37
C ARG A 565 10.37 -19.89 53.55
N GLY A 566 9.59 -20.92 53.23
CA GLY A 566 8.14 -21.03 53.44
C GLY A 566 7.27 -19.82 53.12
N ALA A 567 6.61 -19.86 51.97
CA ALA A 567 5.31 -19.24 51.77
C ALA A 567 4.52 -20.08 50.74
N LYS A 568 3.22 -20.18 50.96
CA LYS A 568 2.26 -20.98 50.18
C LYS A 568 2.35 -20.63 48.69
N LYS A 569 2.09 -21.60 47.81
CA LYS A 569 1.98 -21.37 46.36
C LYS A 569 0.74 -20.52 46.11
N ILE A 570 0.94 -19.22 45.90
CA ILE A 570 -0.13 -18.26 45.62
C ILE A 570 -0.63 -18.49 44.18
N SER A 571 -1.94 -18.67 44.01
CA SER A 571 -2.62 -18.85 42.71
C SER A 571 -3.38 -17.56 42.40
N TYR A 572 -3.39 -17.11 41.14
CA TYR A 572 -4.12 -15.91 40.73
C TYR A 572 -5.20 -16.24 39.70
N VAL A 573 -6.28 -15.47 39.72
CA VAL A 573 -7.34 -15.49 38.71
C VAL A 573 -7.63 -14.06 38.24
N GLN A 574 -8.21 -13.91 37.06
CA GLN A 574 -8.67 -12.63 36.53
C GLN A 574 -10.19 -12.63 36.42
N ALA A 575 -10.85 -11.60 36.93
CA ALA A 575 -12.30 -11.43 36.77
C ALA A 575 -12.67 -11.17 35.30
N LEU A 576 -13.66 -11.91 34.80
CA LEU A 576 -14.24 -11.73 33.46
C LEU A 576 -15.43 -10.76 33.50
N TYR A 577 -16.15 -10.68 34.62
CA TYR A 577 -17.34 -9.85 34.78
C TYR A 577 -17.34 -9.15 36.15
N ASP A 578 -18.08 -8.05 36.26
CA ASP A 578 -18.31 -7.37 37.54
C ASP A 578 -19.26 -8.19 38.43
N TYR A 579 -18.96 -8.26 39.73
CA TYR A 579 -19.81 -8.91 40.73
C TYR A 579 -19.82 -8.08 42.02
N GLN A 580 -21.02 -7.83 42.55
CA GLN A 580 -21.24 -7.07 43.78
C GLN A 580 -21.66 -8.03 44.90
N SER A 581 -20.97 -7.98 46.03
CA SER A 581 -21.25 -8.81 47.21
C SER A 581 -22.66 -8.57 47.74
N GLN A 582 -23.40 -9.65 47.97
CA GLN A 582 -24.78 -9.65 48.51
C GLN A 582 -24.83 -10.12 49.96
N GLY A 583 -23.77 -10.77 50.45
CA GLY A 583 -23.56 -11.16 51.85
C GLY A 583 -22.27 -10.58 52.44
N ASP A 584 -22.16 -10.61 53.76
CA ASP A 584 -20.99 -10.11 54.51
C ASP A 584 -19.73 -10.99 54.32
N ASP A 585 -19.90 -12.17 53.72
CA ASP A 585 -18.87 -13.17 53.40
C ASP A 585 -18.45 -13.19 51.92
N GLU A 586 -19.04 -12.34 51.09
CA GLU A 586 -18.80 -12.26 49.64
C GLU A 586 -17.88 -11.08 49.27
N LEU A 587 -17.08 -11.22 48.20
CA LEU A 587 -16.14 -10.21 47.72
C LEU A 587 -16.65 -9.54 46.44
N THR A 588 -16.71 -8.22 46.45
CA THR A 588 -17.00 -7.43 45.23
C THR A 588 -15.77 -7.41 44.31
N ILE A 589 -15.93 -7.82 43.05
CA ILE A 589 -14.86 -7.87 42.03
C ILE A 589 -15.28 -7.13 40.76
N SER A 590 -14.33 -6.53 40.04
CA SER A 590 -14.57 -5.85 38.76
C SER A 590 -13.88 -6.58 37.60
N SER A 591 -14.51 -6.63 36.43
CA SER A 591 -13.98 -7.24 35.20
C SER A 591 -12.58 -6.70 34.89
N GLY A 592 -11.65 -7.61 34.61
CA GLY A 592 -10.23 -7.36 34.38
C GLY A 592 -9.35 -7.39 35.63
N GLN A 593 -9.92 -7.39 36.84
CA GLN A 593 -9.18 -7.35 38.10
C GLN A 593 -8.47 -8.67 38.41
N LYS A 594 -7.20 -8.58 38.84
CA LYS A 594 -6.39 -9.74 39.25
C LYS A 594 -6.63 -10.02 40.73
N ILE A 595 -7.05 -11.24 41.04
CA ILE A 595 -7.47 -11.69 42.37
C ILE A 595 -6.55 -12.80 42.84
N GLU A 596 -6.10 -12.73 44.08
CA GLU A 596 -5.35 -13.81 44.74
C GLU A 596 -6.31 -14.88 45.24
N VAL A 597 -6.13 -16.14 44.85
CA VAL A 597 -6.98 -17.25 45.29
C VAL A 597 -6.44 -17.82 46.60
N LEU A 598 -7.25 -17.69 47.65
CA LEU A 598 -6.98 -18.24 48.97
C LEU A 598 -7.47 -19.69 49.08
N GLU A 599 -8.67 -19.98 48.56
CA GLU A 599 -9.23 -21.33 48.45
C GLU A 599 -9.95 -21.50 47.10
N LYS A 600 -9.61 -22.57 46.37
CA LYS A 600 -10.26 -22.92 45.10
C LYS A 600 -11.63 -23.55 45.36
N ASP A 601 -12.52 -23.40 44.37
CA ASP A 601 -13.83 -24.04 44.36
C ASP A 601 -13.76 -25.54 44.65
N ASP A 602 -14.48 -25.96 45.69
CA ASP A 602 -14.62 -27.34 46.14
C ASP A 602 -15.80 -28.08 45.46
N GLY A 603 -16.42 -27.43 44.48
CA GLY A 603 -17.63 -27.89 43.78
C GLY A 603 -18.90 -27.17 44.21
N SER A 604 -18.79 -26.17 45.10
CA SER A 604 -19.90 -25.30 45.52
C SER A 604 -20.21 -24.17 44.52
N GLY A 605 -19.30 -23.89 43.57
CA GLY A 605 -19.45 -22.83 42.59
C GLY A 605 -18.84 -21.49 43.02
N TRP A 606 -18.18 -21.45 44.18
CA TRP A 606 -17.62 -20.24 44.80
C TRP A 606 -16.13 -20.42 45.08
N THR A 607 -15.35 -19.37 44.83
CA THR A 607 -13.90 -19.32 45.08
C THR A 607 -13.64 -18.24 46.13
N LEU A 608 -12.81 -18.54 47.13
CA LEU A 608 -12.36 -17.56 48.12
C LEU A 608 -11.09 -16.89 47.62
N GLY A 609 -11.10 -15.57 47.51
CA GLY A 609 -9.90 -14.83 47.17
C GLY A 609 -9.80 -13.48 47.86
N GLU A 610 -8.71 -12.79 47.58
CA GLU A 610 -8.33 -11.53 48.20
C GLU A 610 -7.93 -10.50 47.15
N VAL A 611 -8.43 -9.29 47.33
CA VAL A 611 -8.11 -8.11 46.52
C VAL A 611 -7.99 -6.90 47.44
N ASP A 612 -6.90 -6.14 47.32
CA ASP A 612 -6.65 -4.92 48.08
C ASP A 612 -6.82 -5.08 49.62
N GLY A 613 -6.53 -6.28 50.14
CA GLY A 613 -6.62 -6.62 51.56
C GLY A 613 -8.02 -6.98 52.07
N GLN A 614 -9.02 -7.08 51.17
CA GLN A 614 -10.35 -7.61 51.49
C GLN A 614 -10.51 -9.02 50.93
N SER A 615 -10.91 -9.95 51.78
CA SER A 615 -11.11 -11.36 51.44
C SER A 615 -12.59 -11.72 51.49
N GLY A 616 -13.05 -12.53 50.54
CA GLY A 616 -14.44 -13.01 50.50
C GLY A 616 -14.70 -13.91 49.29
N LEU A 617 -15.89 -14.50 49.24
CA LEU A 617 -16.28 -15.45 48.20
C LEU A 617 -16.77 -14.72 46.94
N PHE A 618 -16.39 -15.22 45.77
CA PHE A 618 -16.94 -14.78 44.49
C PHE A 618 -17.24 -16.00 43.59
N PRO A 619 -18.17 -15.89 42.62
CA PRO A 619 -18.53 -17.01 41.75
C PRO A 619 -17.35 -17.47 40.89
N THR A 620 -17.03 -18.77 40.91
CA THR A 620 -15.90 -19.34 40.14
C THR A 620 -16.07 -19.15 38.64
N SER A 621 -17.31 -19.11 38.14
CA SER A 621 -17.63 -18.90 36.73
C SER A 621 -17.38 -17.47 36.23
N TYR A 622 -17.11 -16.52 37.12
CA TYR A 622 -16.87 -15.12 36.80
C TYR A 622 -15.38 -14.79 36.67
N VAL A 623 -14.49 -15.79 36.80
CA VAL A 623 -13.05 -15.60 36.74
C VAL A 623 -12.38 -16.63 35.83
N GLN A 624 -11.16 -16.33 35.37
CA GLN A 624 -10.31 -17.24 34.60
C GLN A 624 -8.94 -17.38 35.28
N GLU A 625 -8.38 -18.60 35.37
CA GLU A 625 -7.03 -18.82 35.89
C GLU A 625 -5.97 -18.11 35.02
N LEU A 626 -4.99 -17.47 35.67
CA LEU A 626 -3.87 -16.76 35.04
C LEU A 626 -2.62 -17.63 34.86
#